data_AF-A0A7J8CKL5-F1
#
_entry.id   AF-A0A7J8CKL5-F1
#
_cell.length_a   1.000
_cell.length_b   1.000
_cell.length_c   1.000
_cell.angle_alpha   90.00
_cell.angle_beta   90.00
_cell.angle_gamma   90.00
#
_symmetry.space_group_name_H-M   'P 1'
#
loop_
_entity.id
_entity.type
_entity.pdbx_description
1 polymer ?
#
loop_
_entity_poly.entity_id
_entity_poly.type
_entity_poly.pdbx_seq_one_letter_code
_entity_poly.pdbx_strand_id
1 'polypeptide(L)'
;MKDCEAEVRAAASHKVKEFCENLSADCRENVIMTQILPCIKELVSDANQHVKSALASVIMGLSPILGKDNTIEHLLPLFLAQLKDECPEVRLNIISNLDCVNEVIGIRQLSQSLLPAIVELAEDAKWRVRLAIIEYMPLLAGQLGVEFFDEKLNSLCMAWLVDHVYAIREAATSNLKKLVEKFGKEWAHATIIPKVLAMSGDPNYLHRMTTLFCINVLSEVCGQDITTKHMLPTVLRMAGDPVANVRFNVAKSLQKIGPILDNSTLQSEVKPILEKLTQDQDVDVKYFAQEALTVLSLA
;
A
#
# COMPACT_ATOMS: atom_id res chain seq x y z
N MET A 1 -25.99 24.75 0.83
CA MET A 1 -24.51 24.80 0.78
C MET A 1 -23.92 25.99 1.55
N LYS A 2 -24.58 27.16 1.61
CA LYS A 2 -24.09 28.35 2.35
C LYS A 2 -24.83 28.60 3.68
N ASP A 3 -25.20 27.52 4.36
CA ASP A 3 -25.91 27.61 5.64
C ASP A 3 -24.97 28.10 6.76
N CYS A 4 -25.49 28.76 7.80
CA CYS A 4 -24.68 29.17 8.94
C CYS A 4 -24.20 27.96 9.76
N GLU A 5 -25.00 26.89 9.83
CA GLU A 5 -24.68 25.70 10.60
C GLU A 5 -23.82 24.70 9.80
N ALA A 6 -22.75 24.22 10.42
CA ALA A 6 -21.79 23.35 9.75
C ALA A 6 -22.38 21.97 9.44
N GLU A 7 -23.25 21.41 10.30
CA GLU A 7 -23.92 20.13 10.05
C GLU A 7 -24.79 20.19 8.80
N VAL A 8 -25.47 21.32 8.58
CA VAL A 8 -26.32 21.52 7.39
C VAL A 8 -25.46 21.63 6.14
N ARG A 9 -24.33 22.34 6.21
CA ARG A 9 -23.37 22.40 5.09
C ARG A 9 -22.75 21.03 4.79
N ALA A 10 -22.40 20.24 5.80
CA ALA A 10 -21.86 18.90 5.62
C ALA A 10 -22.88 17.95 4.97
N ALA A 11 -24.13 17.96 5.45
CA ALA A 11 -25.22 17.18 4.86
C ALA A 11 -25.48 17.57 3.39
N ALA A 12 -25.47 18.87 3.09
CA ALA A 12 -25.59 19.36 1.72
C ALA A 12 -24.39 18.93 0.84
N SER A 13 -23.17 18.96 1.38
CA SER A 13 -21.94 18.60 0.66
C SER A 13 -21.94 17.12 0.22
N HIS A 14 -22.40 16.21 1.08
CA HIS A 14 -22.56 14.80 0.72
C HIS A 14 -23.57 14.54 -0.40
N LYS A 15 -24.52 15.46 -0.63
CA LYS A 15 -25.57 15.31 -1.64
C LYS A 15 -25.21 15.95 -2.99
N VAL A 16 -24.06 16.63 -3.09
CA VAL A 16 -23.65 17.33 -4.32
C VAL A 16 -23.63 16.41 -5.53
N LYS A 17 -23.00 15.23 -5.43
CA LYS A 17 -22.93 14.27 -6.53
C LYS A 17 -24.33 13.83 -6.99
N GLU A 18 -25.11 13.28 -6.06
CA GLU A 18 -26.46 12.73 -6.34
C GLU A 18 -27.40 13.81 -6.89
N PHE A 19 -27.32 15.04 -6.38
CA PHE A 19 -28.10 16.16 -6.90
C PHE A 19 -27.73 16.49 -8.35
N CYS A 20 -26.43 16.62 -8.64
CA CYS A 20 -25.92 16.90 -9.99
C CYS A 20 -26.28 15.81 -11.01
N GLU A 21 -26.23 14.53 -10.61
CA GLU A 21 -26.59 13.40 -11.47
C GLU A 21 -28.07 13.43 -11.88
N ASN A 22 -28.95 13.91 -11.01
CA ASN A 22 -30.40 13.93 -11.21
C ASN A 22 -30.94 15.20 -11.88
N LEU A 23 -30.08 16.18 -12.22
CA LEU A 23 -30.51 17.34 -13.02
C LEU A 23 -30.90 16.91 -14.44
N SER A 24 -31.86 17.61 -15.04
CA SER A 24 -32.30 17.35 -16.41
C SER A 24 -31.15 17.58 -17.41
N ALA A 25 -31.00 16.68 -18.38
CA ALA A 25 -29.82 16.64 -19.25
C ALA A 25 -29.61 17.93 -20.08
N ASP A 26 -30.69 18.66 -20.37
CA ASP A 26 -30.69 19.93 -21.11
C ASP A 26 -30.07 21.10 -20.34
N CYS A 27 -30.09 21.07 -19.00
CA CYS A 27 -29.53 22.16 -18.17
C CYS A 27 -28.40 21.72 -17.24
N ARG A 28 -28.16 20.41 -17.11
CA ARG A 28 -27.26 19.79 -16.12
C ARG A 28 -25.89 20.46 -16.07
N GLU A 29 -25.15 20.46 -17.17
CA GLU A 29 -23.80 21.00 -17.22
C GLU A 29 -23.78 22.50 -16.88
N ASN A 30 -24.67 23.28 -17.50
CA ASN A 30 -24.74 24.72 -17.29
C ASN A 30 -25.03 25.08 -15.82
N VAL A 31 -25.98 24.40 -15.17
CA VAL A 31 -26.29 24.61 -13.75
C VAL A 31 -25.12 24.21 -12.86
N ILE A 32 -24.46 23.08 -13.13
CA ILE A 32 -23.30 22.65 -12.35
C ILE A 32 -22.19 23.71 -12.44
N MET A 33 -21.86 24.16 -13.65
CA MET A 33 -20.76 25.09 -13.89
C MET A 33 -21.02 26.49 -13.34
N THR A 34 -22.24 27.02 -13.48
CA THR A 34 -22.56 28.41 -13.12
C THR A 34 -23.05 28.58 -11.70
N GLN A 35 -23.75 27.60 -11.13
CA GLN A 35 -24.39 27.72 -9.81
C GLN A 35 -23.69 26.87 -8.74
N ILE A 36 -23.36 25.61 -9.07
CA ILE A 36 -22.90 24.64 -8.06
C ILE A 36 -21.39 24.76 -7.85
N LEU A 37 -20.60 24.83 -8.93
CA LEU A 37 -19.15 24.86 -8.89
C LEU A 37 -18.59 26.05 -8.07
N PRO A 38 -19.13 27.29 -8.16
CA PRO A 38 -18.69 28.37 -7.28
C PRO A 38 -18.90 28.05 -5.79
N CYS A 39 -20.02 27.40 -5.44
CA CYS A 39 -20.27 26.98 -4.07
C CYS A 39 -19.31 25.87 -3.62
N ILE A 40 -19.00 24.90 -4.49
CA ILE A 40 -18.01 23.86 -4.20
C ILE A 40 -16.64 24.48 -3.91
N LYS A 41 -16.21 25.49 -4.69
CA LYS A 41 -14.94 26.19 -4.48
C LYS A 41 -14.85 26.81 -3.08
N GLU A 42 -15.93 27.39 -2.58
CA GLU A 42 -16.01 27.89 -1.21
C GLU A 42 -15.93 26.76 -0.17
N LEU A 43 -16.66 25.67 -0.39
CA LEU A 43 -16.71 24.53 0.54
C LEU A 43 -15.37 23.77 0.66
N VAL A 44 -14.55 23.76 -0.39
CA VAL A 44 -13.18 23.21 -0.32
C VAL A 44 -12.33 23.92 0.73
N SER A 45 -12.58 25.21 0.96
CA SER A 45 -11.88 26.04 1.93
C SER A 45 -12.69 26.29 3.20
N ASP A 46 -13.72 25.48 3.49
CA ASP A 46 -14.55 25.63 4.68
C ASP A 46 -13.71 25.47 5.96
N ALA A 47 -13.97 26.31 6.95
CA ALA A 47 -13.28 26.24 8.24
C ALA A 47 -13.56 24.94 8.99
N ASN A 48 -14.72 24.31 8.75
CA ASN A 48 -15.12 23.07 9.40
C ASN A 48 -14.61 21.83 8.64
N GLN A 49 -13.81 21.02 9.33
CA GLN A 49 -13.20 19.81 8.75
C GLN A 49 -14.24 18.76 8.31
N HIS A 50 -15.38 18.65 8.99
CA HIS A 50 -16.43 17.71 8.60
C HIS A 50 -17.11 18.10 7.29
N VAL A 51 -17.27 19.41 7.03
CA VAL A 51 -17.80 19.91 5.75
C VAL A 51 -16.84 19.55 4.62
N LYS A 52 -15.55 19.83 4.80
CA LYS A 52 -14.51 19.49 3.82
C LYS A 52 -14.42 17.98 3.58
N SER A 53 -14.47 17.18 4.65
CA SER A 53 -14.44 15.72 4.58
C SER A 53 -15.64 15.18 3.81
N ALA A 54 -16.83 15.75 4.07
CA ALA A 54 -18.06 15.37 3.42
C ALA A 54 -18.08 15.68 1.92
N LEU A 55 -17.49 16.81 1.53
CA LEU A 55 -17.31 17.15 0.11
C LEU A 55 -16.29 16.23 -0.56
N ALA A 56 -15.14 16.01 0.08
CA ALA A 56 -14.06 15.18 -0.45
C ALA A 56 -14.48 13.76 -0.80
N SER A 57 -15.44 13.17 -0.07
CA SER A 57 -15.92 11.82 -0.34
C SER A 57 -16.76 11.69 -1.60
N VAL A 58 -17.24 12.80 -2.20
CA VAL A 58 -18.17 12.77 -3.35
C VAL A 58 -17.76 13.66 -4.52
N ILE A 59 -16.86 14.63 -4.32
CA ILE A 59 -16.51 15.65 -5.32
C ILE A 59 -16.08 15.06 -6.67
N MET A 60 -15.31 13.96 -6.65
CA MET A 60 -14.83 13.33 -7.88
C MET A 60 -15.87 12.50 -8.62
N GLY A 61 -17.03 12.26 -8.01
CA GLY A 61 -18.19 11.74 -8.72
C GLY A 61 -18.74 12.69 -9.78
N LEU A 62 -18.35 13.97 -9.76
CA LEU A 62 -18.73 14.94 -10.79
C LEU A 62 -17.92 14.81 -12.08
N SER A 63 -16.77 14.12 -12.03
CA SER A 63 -15.86 13.90 -13.15
C SER A 63 -16.56 13.30 -14.39
N PRO A 64 -17.29 12.17 -14.29
CA PRO A 64 -18.00 11.60 -15.44
C PRO A 64 -19.18 12.47 -15.93
N ILE A 65 -19.69 13.40 -15.10
CA ILE A 65 -20.83 14.26 -15.45
C ILE A 65 -20.37 15.45 -16.28
N LEU A 66 -19.24 16.06 -15.91
CA LEU A 66 -18.69 17.26 -16.55
C LEU A 66 -17.80 16.94 -17.76
N GLY A 67 -17.38 15.69 -17.90
CA GLY A 67 -16.47 15.26 -18.96
C GLY A 67 -15.03 15.71 -18.70
N LYS A 68 -14.16 15.37 -19.66
CA LYS A 68 -12.70 15.46 -19.49
C LYS A 68 -12.18 16.87 -19.31
N ASP A 69 -12.55 17.79 -20.21
CA ASP A 69 -11.96 19.12 -20.25
C ASP A 69 -12.33 19.94 -19.01
N ASN A 70 -13.61 19.98 -18.65
CA ASN A 70 -14.10 20.63 -17.43
C ASN A 70 -13.52 19.98 -16.15
N THR A 71 -13.34 18.67 -16.12
CA THR A 71 -12.72 17.98 -14.98
C THR A 71 -11.28 18.44 -14.78
N ILE A 72 -10.49 18.50 -15.86
CA ILE A 72 -9.10 18.93 -15.81
C ILE A 72 -9.01 20.42 -15.44
N GLU A 73 -9.85 21.27 -16.03
CA GLU A 73 -9.77 22.72 -15.83
C GLU A 73 -10.29 23.16 -14.45
N HIS A 74 -11.34 22.52 -13.95
CA HIS A 74 -12.07 23.02 -12.79
C HIS A 74 -12.10 22.09 -11.58
N LEU A 75 -12.19 20.77 -11.77
CA LEU A 75 -12.24 19.84 -10.64
C LEU A 75 -10.84 19.47 -10.14
N LEU A 76 -9.87 19.30 -11.04
CA LEU A 76 -8.52 18.90 -10.68
C LEU A 76 -7.82 19.88 -9.72
N PRO A 77 -7.93 21.22 -9.87
CA PRO A 77 -7.38 22.15 -8.88
C PRO A 77 -7.99 21.98 -7.48
N LEU A 78 -9.30 21.70 -7.42
CA LEU A 78 -10.02 21.48 -6.15
C LEU A 78 -9.62 20.15 -5.51
N PHE A 79 -9.49 19.12 -6.33
CA PHE A 79 -8.99 17.81 -5.91
C PHE A 79 -7.59 17.93 -5.31
N LEU A 80 -6.66 18.61 -5.98
CA LEU A 80 -5.30 18.83 -5.49
C LEU A 80 -5.26 19.65 -4.20
N ALA A 81 -6.14 20.64 -4.06
CA ALA A 81 -6.25 21.42 -2.83
C ALA A 81 -6.70 20.53 -1.65
N GLN A 82 -7.72 19.69 -1.85
CA GLN A 82 -8.19 18.76 -0.80
C GLN A 82 -7.21 17.63 -0.52
N LEU A 83 -6.44 17.19 -1.52
CA LEU A 83 -5.37 16.20 -1.35
C LEU A 83 -4.24 16.69 -0.44
N LYS A 84 -4.05 18.02 -0.35
CA LYS A 84 -3.08 18.70 0.52
C LYS A 84 -3.71 19.31 1.77
N ASP A 85 -4.94 18.93 2.12
CA ASP A 85 -5.63 19.47 3.28
C ASP A 85 -4.97 19.04 4.60
N GLU A 86 -4.92 19.93 5.60
CA GLU A 86 -4.37 19.59 6.91
C GLU A 86 -5.14 18.45 7.60
N CYS A 87 -6.43 18.29 7.30
CA CYS A 87 -7.27 17.25 7.87
C CYS A 87 -6.98 15.89 7.20
N PRO A 88 -6.52 14.88 7.96
CA PRO A 88 -6.24 13.54 7.41
C PRO A 88 -7.46 12.86 6.79
N GLU A 89 -8.66 13.12 7.31
CA GLU A 89 -9.91 12.51 6.83
C GLU A 89 -10.28 13.01 5.43
N VAL A 90 -10.07 14.30 5.17
CA VAL A 90 -10.25 14.91 3.84
C VAL A 90 -9.34 14.22 2.84
N ARG A 91 -8.04 14.13 3.16
CA ARG A 91 -7.04 13.50 2.28
C ARG A 91 -7.33 12.03 2.02
N LEU A 92 -7.74 11.29 3.05
CA LEU A 92 -8.12 9.89 2.94
C LEU A 92 -9.32 9.71 2.00
N ASN A 93 -10.37 10.52 2.15
CA ASN A 93 -11.55 10.46 1.28
C ASN A 93 -11.22 10.77 -0.18
N ILE A 94 -10.28 11.69 -0.44
CA ILE A 94 -9.78 12.00 -1.78
C ILE A 94 -9.02 10.80 -2.37
N ILE A 95 -8.12 10.17 -1.60
CA ILE A 95 -7.34 9.00 -2.04
C ILE A 95 -8.26 7.83 -2.40
N SER A 96 -9.27 7.55 -1.58
CA SER A 96 -10.21 6.44 -1.82
C SER A 96 -11.06 6.60 -3.09
N ASN A 97 -11.12 7.81 -3.67
CA ASN A 97 -11.88 8.11 -4.90
C ASN A 97 -10.97 8.43 -6.10
N LEU A 98 -9.67 8.14 -6.02
CA LEU A 98 -8.73 8.40 -7.12
C LEU A 98 -9.09 7.64 -8.41
N ASP A 99 -9.74 6.48 -8.30
CA ASP A 99 -10.17 5.67 -9.44
C ASP A 99 -11.09 6.43 -10.41
N CYS A 100 -12.06 7.18 -9.87
CA CYS A 100 -13.01 7.96 -10.68
C CYS A 100 -12.34 9.08 -11.48
N VAL A 101 -11.25 9.63 -10.95
CA VAL A 101 -10.48 10.69 -11.62
C VAL A 101 -9.65 10.09 -12.74
N ASN A 102 -8.99 8.98 -12.42
CA ASN A 102 -8.01 8.37 -13.29
C ASN A 102 -8.61 7.90 -14.62
N GLU A 103 -9.88 7.45 -14.64
CA GLU A 103 -10.60 7.10 -15.87
C GLU A 103 -10.78 8.30 -16.82
N VAL A 104 -10.87 9.52 -16.29
CA VAL A 104 -11.22 10.72 -17.05
C VAL A 104 -9.99 11.53 -17.48
N ILE A 105 -9.01 11.72 -16.57
CA ILE A 105 -7.82 12.55 -16.86
C ILE A 105 -6.75 11.81 -17.65
N GLY A 106 -6.65 10.49 -17.46
CA GLY A 106 -5.60 9.65 -18.02
C GLY A 106 -4.22 9.80 -17.35
N ILE A 107 -3.34 8.84 -17.63
CA ILE A 107 -2.08 8.62 -16.89
C ILE A 107 -1.07 9.77 -16.93
N ARG A 108 -1.02 10.56 -18.01
CA ARG A 108 -0.02 11.63 -18.17
C ARG A 108 -0.26 12.80 -17.22
N GLN A 109 -1.53 13.17 -17.00
CA GLN A 109 -1.88 14.24 -16.07
C GLN A 109 -1.82 13.75 -14.62
N LEU A 110 -2.10 12.45 -14.40
CA LEU A 110 -1.88 11.78 -13.12
C LEU A 110 -0.40 11.91 -12.68
N SER A 111 0.56 11.57 -13.54
CA SER A 111 1.98 11.58 -13.17
C SER A 111 2.54 12.99 -12.91
N GLN A 112 2.10 14.01 -13.67
CA GLN A 112 2.61 15.38 -13.51
C GLN A 112 2.02 16.11 -12.30
N SER A 113 0.73 15.95 -12.04
CA SER A 113 0.02 16.74 -11.03
C SER A 113 -0.16 16.02 -9.70
N LEU A 114 -0.34 14.69 -9.72
CA LEU A 114 -0.69 13.92 -8.53
C LEU A 114 0.50 13.24 -7.86
N LEU A 115 1.55 12.91 -8.62
CA LEU A 115 2.73 12.26 -8.05
C LEU A 115 3.34 13.04 -6.88
N PRO A 116 3.59 14.36 -6.96
CA PRO A 116 4.20 15.10 -5.85
C PRO A 116 3.36 15.00 -4.57
N ALA A 117 2.03 15.04 -4.72
CA ALA A 117 1.12 14.90 -3.59
C ALA A 117 1.07 13.46 -3.05
N ILE A 118 1.11 12.44 -3.91
CA ILE A 118 1.19 11.03 -3.48
C ILE A 118 2.47 10.76 -2.68
N VAL A 119 3.61 11.31 -3.11
CA VAL A 119 4.89 11.19 -2.39
C VAL A 119 4.78 11.84 -1.00
N GLU A 120 4.18 13.01 -0.91
CA GLU A 120 3.94 13.70 0.37
C GLU A 120 3.02 12.89 1.30
N LEU A 121 1.97 12.26 0.75
CA LEU A 121 1.02 11.42 1.50
C LEU A 121 1.62 10.08 1.94
N ALA A 122 2.55 9.54 1.15
CA ALA A 122 3.28 8.31 1.48
C ALA A 122 4.10 8.44 2.77
N GLU A 123 4.49 9.67 3.13
CA GLU A 123 5.28 10.00 4.31
C GLU A 123 4.45 10.70 5.41
N ASP A 124 3.12 10.69 5.28
CA ASP A 124 2.24 11.43 6.20
C ASP A 124 2.42 11.04 7.67
N ALA A 125 2.30 12.00 8.58
CA ALA A 125 2.40 11.75 10.01
C ALA A 125 1.36 10.73 10.53
N LYS A 126 0.15 10.71 9.96
CA LYS A 126 -0.91 9.76 10.33
C LYS A 126 -0.78 8.48 9.52
N TRP A 127 -0.48 7.39 10.21
CA TRP A 127 -0.31 6.08 9.60
C TRP A 127 -1.51 5.63 8.77
N ARG A 128 -2.75 6.01 9.12
CA ARG A 128 -3.94 5.67 8.31
C ARG A 128 -3.91 6.29 6.90
N VAL A 129 -3.31 7.47 6.74
CA VAL A 129 -3.11 8.09 5.42
C VAL A 129 -2.05 7.32 4.65
N ARG A 130 -0.92 6.99 5.29
CA ARG A 130 0.11 6.14 4.67
C ARG A 130 -0.45 4.78 4.24
N LEU A 131 -1.28 4.16 5.07
CA LEU A 131 -1.95 2.89 4.76
C LEU A 131 -2.81 2.99 3.49
N ALA A 132 -3.62 4.06 3.36
CA ALA A 132 -4.44 4.27 2.17
C ALA A 132 -3.59 4.38 0.90
N ILE A 133 -2.43 5.04 0.96
CA ILE A 133 -1.49 5.12 -0.17
C ILE A 133 -0.87 3.75 -0.50
N ILE A 134 -0.53 2.95 0.52
CA ILE A 134 0.00 1.58 0.33
C ILE A 134 -1.02 0.69 -0.37
N GLU A 135 -2.30 0.80 -0.01
CA GLU A 135 -3.37 0.03 -0.64
C GLU A 135 -3.58 0.44 -2.10
N TYR A 136 -3.39 1.73 -2.41
CA TYR A 136 -3.53 2.29 -3.75
C TYR A 136 -2.31 2.03 -4.67
N MET A 137 -1.13 1.79 -4.09
CA MET A 137 0.14 1.67 -4.82
C MET A 137 0.16 0.63 -5.97
N PRO A 138 -0.44 -0.59 -5.87
CA PRO A 138 -0.42 -1.55 -6.97
C PRO A 138 -1.18 -1.06 -8.21
N LEU A 139 -2.23 -0.26 -8.00
CA LEU A 139 -2.97 0.33 -9.10
C LEU A 139 -2.10 1.36 -9.82
N LEU A 140 -1.52 2.31 -9.06
CA LEU A 140 -0.57 3.32 -9.57
C LEU A 140 0.56 2.69 -10.36
N ALA A 141 1.22 1.68 -9.79
CA ALA A 141 2.34 1.00 -10.39
C ALA A 141 2.01 0.42 -11.78
N GLY A 142 0.81 -0.15 -11.94
CA GLY A 142 0.40 -0.68 -13.24
C GLY A 142 0.08 0.34 -14.30
N GLN A 143 -0.41 1.49 -13.88
CA GLN A 143 -0.81 2.54 -14.81
C GLN A 143 0.43 3.32 -15.26
N LEU A 144 1.32 3.63 -14.32
CA LEU A 144 2.54 4.40 -14.58
C LEU A 144 3.63 3.56 -15.27
N GLY A 145 3.57 2.24 -15.12
CA GLY A 145 4.54 1.31 -15.69
C GLY A 145 5.77 1.12 -14.82
N VAL A 146 6.52 0.06 -15.12
CA VAL A 146 7.64 -0.42 -14.30
C VAL A 146 8.80 0.57 -14.25
N GLU A 147 9.17 1.21 -15.37
CA GLU A 147 10.28 2.15 -15.43
C GLU A 147 10.06 3.35 -14.50
N PHE A 148 8.85 3.90 -14.53
CA PHE A 148 8.47 5.02 -13.66
C PHE A 148 8.43 4.60 -12.19
N PHE A 149 7.89 3.41 -11.91
CA PHE A 149 7.85 2.88 -10.56
C PHE A 149 9.25 2.75 -9.97
N ASP A 150 10.19 2.18 -10.73
CA ASP A 150 11.56 1.95 -10.30
C ASP A 150 12.29 3.29 -10.01
N GLU A 151 12.04 4.33 -10.82
CA GLU A 151 12.69 5.63 -10.66
C GLU A 151 12.10 6.46 -9.51
N LYS A 152 10.78 6.45 -9.32
CA LYS A 152 10.08 7.43 -8.45
C LYS A 152 9.42 6.83 -7.21
N LEU A 153 8.98 5.58 -7.25
CA LEU A 153 8.08 4.99 -6.22
C LEU A 153 8.72 3.85 -5.43
N ASN A 154 9.71 3.17 -6.01
CA ASN A 154 10.36 2.03 -5.36
C ASN A 154 10.99 2.41 -4.00
N SER A 155 11.64 3.58 -3.90
CA SER A 155 12.21 4.06 -2.65
C SER A 155 11.17 4.18 -1.52
N LEU A 156 9.97 4.67 -1.84
CA LEU A 156 8.87 4.80 -0.88
C LEU A 156 8.38 3.42 -0.41
N CYS A 157 8.20 2.48 -1.34
CA CYS A 157 7.78 1.12 -0.99
C CYS A 157 8.76 0.45 -0.03
N MET A 158 10.06 0.69 -0.22
CA MET A 158 11.10 0.16 0.67
C MET A 158 11.14 0.87 2.02
N ALA A 159 10.87 2.17 2.06
CA ALA A 159 10.79 2.94 3.31
C ALA A 159 9.66 2.42 4.22
N TRP A 160 8.52 2.01 3.66
CA TRP A 160 7.41 1.48 4.46
C TRP A 160 7.71 0.14 5.14
N LEU A 161 8.66 -0.66 4.63
CA LEU A 161 9.07 -1.92 5.25
C LEU A 161 9.80 -1.71 6.59
N VAL A 162 10.35 -0.51 6.80
CA VAL A 162 11.00 -0.08 8.04
C VAL A 162 10.21 1.00 8.78
N ASP A 163 8.93 1.16 8.46
CA ASP A 163 8.04 2.10 9.16
C ASP A 163 7.95 1.74 10.66
N HIS A 164 7.76 2.73 11.52
CA HIS A 164 7.65 2.54 12.97
C HIS A 164 6.36 1.76 13.36
N VAL A 165 5.29 1.87 12.57
CA VAL A 165 4.01 1.21 12.79
C VAL A 165 3.98 -0.18 12.16
N TYR A 166 3.72 -1.23 12.95
CA TYR A 166 3.65 -2.61 12.45
C TYR A 166 2.63 -2.80 11.32
N ALA A 167 1.43 -2.22 11.46
CA ALA A 167 0.37 -2.31 10.43
C ALA A 167 0.83 -1.77 9.07
N ILE A 168 1.71 -0.76 9.06
CA ILE A 168 2.30 -0.24 7.82
C ILE A 168 3.30 -1.24 7.23
N ARG A 169 4.18 -1.81 8.05
CA ARG A 169 5.15 -2.83 7.58
C ARG A 169 4.45 -4.07 7.03
N GLU A 170 3.36 -4.50 7.67
CA GLU A 170 2.53 -5.61 7.23
C GLU A 170 1.83 -5.31 5.91
N ALA A 171 1.18 -4.15 5.80
CA ALA A 171 0.55 -3.71 4.55
C ALA A 171 1.57 -3.56 3.41
N ALA A 172 2.74 -3.00 3.68
CA ALA A 172 3.84 -2.86 2.71
C ALA A 172 4.37 -4.23 2.26
N THR A 173 4.50 -5.19 3.18
CA THR A 173 4.88 -6.57 2.84
C THR A 173 3.85 -7.22 1.92
N SER A 174 2.56 -7.09 2.22
CA SER A 174 1.48 -7.57 1.34
C SER A 174 1.47 -6.85 -0.01
N ASN A 175 1.77 -5.55 0.00
CA ASN A 175 1.86 -4.73 -1.20
C ASN A 175 2.94 -5.24 -2.18
N LEU A 176 4.11 -5.68 -1.67
CA LEU A 176 5.16 -6.27 -2.51
C LEU A 176 4.63 -7.46 -3.32
N LYS A 177 3.81 -8.34 -2.73
CA LYS A 177 3.18 -9.46 -3.46
C LYS A 177 2.43 -8.99 -4.69
N LYS A 178 1.54 -8.00 -4.50
CA LYS A 178 0.69 -7.44 -5.55
C LYS A 178 1.52 -6.77 -6.64
N LEU A 179 2.64 -6.13 -6.28
CA LEU A 179 3.58 -5.56 -7.24
C LEU A 179 4.29 -6.65 -8.05
N VAL A 180 4.72 -7.73 -7.42
CA VAL A 180 5.36 -8.86 -8.13
C VAL A 180 4.38 -9.59 -9.05
N GLU A 181 3.12 -9.76 -8.64
CA GLU A 181 2.06 -10.30 -9.51
C GLU A 181 1.86 -9.44 -10.77
N LYS A 182 2.18 -8.15 -10.70
CA LYS A 182 2.01 -7.19 -11.79
C LYS A 182 3.23 -7.05 -12.70
N PHE A 183 4.43 -6.98 -12.11
CA PHE A 183 5.69 -6.76 -12.84
C PHE A 183 6.49 -8.03 -13.09
N GLY A 184 6.11 -9.14 -12.45
CA GLY A 184 6.73 -10.44 -12.63
C GLY A 184 7.87 -10.73 -11.67
N LYS A 185 8.16 -12.01 -11.51
CA LYS A 185 9.20 -12.54 -10.60
C LYS A 185 10.63 -12.13 -10.95
N GLU A 186 10.94 -11.94 -12.24
CA GLU A 186 12.28 -11.54 -12.68
C GLU A 186 12.57 -10.09 -12.27
N TRP A 187 11.57 -9.20 -12.38
CA TRP A 187 11.66 -7.85 -11.84
C TRP A 187 11.87 -7.90 -10.33
N ALA A 188 11.08 -8.70 -9.60
CA ALA A 188 11.23 -8.85 -8.15
C ALA A 188 12.65 -9.24 -7.73
N HIS A 189 13.26 -10.19 -8.45
CA HIS A 189 14.62 -10.61 -8.22
C HIS A 189 15.64 -9.50 -8.47
N ALA A 190 15.47 -8.71 -9.53
CA ALA A 190 16.38 -7.62 -9.85
C ALA A 190 16.28 -6.42 -8.89
N THR A 191 15.06 -6.03 -8.48
CA THR A 191 14.82 -4.73 -7.84
C THR A 191 14.40 -4.81 -6.37
N ILE A 192 13.64 -5.84 -5.98
CA ILE A 192 12.99 -5.94 -4.66
C ILE A 192 13.79 -6.83 -3.71
N ILE A 193 14.10 -8.06 -4.12
CA ILE A 193 14.74 -9.07 -3.25
C ILE A 193 16.05 -8.54 -2.64
N PRO A 194 16.99 -7.91 -3.39
CA PRO A 194 18.24 -7.42 -2.80
C PRO A 194 18.02 -6.46 -1.63
N LYS A 195 17.00 -5.60 -1.72
CA LYS A 195 16.65 -4.63 -0.66
C LYS A 195 15.99 -5.31 0.53
N VAL A 196 15.11 -6.29 0.28
CA VAL A 196 14.49 -7.10 1.34
C VAL A 196 15.54 -7.86 2.16
N LEU A 197 16.52 -8.47 1.48
CA LEU A 197 17.59 -9.21 2.15
C LEU A 197 18.53 -8.30 2.94
N ALA A 198 18.76 -7.06 2.49
CA ALA A 198 19.59 -6.10 3.21
C ALA A 198 19.04 -5.78 4.62
N MET A 199 17.72 -5.77 4.79
CA MET A 199 17.07 -5.55 6.11
C MET A 199 17.39 -6.65 7.14
N SER A 200 17.87 -7.83 6.70
CA SER A 200 18.31 -8.88 7.64
C SER A 200 19.53 -8.48 8.49
N GLY A 201 20.26 -7.45 8.09
CA GLY A 201 21.39 -6.88 8.84
C GLY A 201 21.02 -5.66 9.69
N ASP A 202 19.76 -5.24 9.72
CA ASP A 202 19.33 -4.06 10.47
C ASP A 202 19.50 -4.28 11.98
N PRO A 203 20.03 -3.28 12.74
CA PRO A 203 20.17 -3.41 14.19
C PRO A 203 18.83 -3.64 14.91
N ASN A 204 17.72 -3.14 14.36
CA ASN A 204 16.38 -3.32 14.90
C ASN A 204 15.80 -4.69 14.51
N TYR A 205 15.52 -5.52 15.51
CA TYR A 205 14.94 -6.85 15.29
C TYR A 205 13.56 -6.82 14.62
N LEU A 206 12.79 -5.72 14.78
CA LEU A 206 11.51 -5.55 14.10
C LEU A 206 11.69 -5.49 12.58
N HIS A 207 12.75 -4.84 12.10
CA HIS A 207 13.04 -4.72 10.67
C HIS A 207 13.59 -6.04 10.12
N ARG A 208 14.44 -6.72 10.90
CA ARG A 208 14.90 -8.08 10.56
C ARG A 208 13.73 -9.06 10.44
N MET A 209 12.74 -9.00 11.34
CA MET A 209 11.52 -9.81 11.21
C MET A 209 10.72 -9.46 9.95
N THR A 210 10.69 -8.18 9.52
CA THR A 210 10.07 -7.81 8.25
C THR A 210 10.71 -8.53 7.06
N THR A 211 12.02 -8.78 7.06
CA THR A 211 12.67 -9.61 6.02
C THR A 211 12.03 -10.99 5.92
N LEU A 212 11.80 -11.66 7.06
CA LEU A 212 11.17 -12.98 7.10
C LEU A 212 9.72 -12.92 6.60
N PHE A 213 8.95 -11.90 6.98
CA PHE A 213 7.59 -11.73 6.50
C PHE A 213 7.53 -11.45 4.99
N CYS A 214 8.46 -10.66 4.47
CA CYS A 214 8.61 -10.44 3.04
C CYS A 214 8.93 -11.74 2.30
N ILE A 215 9.85 -12.57 2.79
CA ILE A 215 10.18 -13.86 2.18
C ILE A 215 8.97 -14.81 2.19
N ASN A 216 8.21 -14.84 3.30
CA ASN A 216 7.00 -15.67 3.40
C ASN A 216 6.00 -15.35 2.30
N VAL A 217 5.84 -14.07 1.97
CA VAL A 217 4.88 -13.59 0.98
C VAL A 217 5.43 -13.68 -0.44
N LEU A 218 6.69 -13.30 -0.66
CA LEU A 218 7.34 -13.31 -1.98
C LEU A 218 7.55 -14.74 -2.51
N SER A 219 7.80 -15.71 -1.63
CA SER A 219 7.97 -17.12 -2.06
C SER A 219 6.75 -17.65 -2.81
N GLU A 220 5.53 -17.18 -2.47
CA GLU A 220 4.28 -17.59 -3.11
C GLU A 220 4.19 -17.17 -4.60
N VAL A 221 4.95 -16.14 -5.02
CA VAL A 221 4.84 -15.52 -6.35
C VAL A 221 6.16 -15.50 -7.14
N CYS A 222 7.31 -15.70 -6.47
CA CYS A 222 8.62 -15.74 -7.12
C CYS A 222 9.01 -17.15 -7.63
N GLY A 223 8.28 -18.18 -7.23
CA GLY A 223 8.53 -19.57 -7.64
C GLY A 223 9.73 -20.22 -6.95
N GLN A 224 9.89 -21.53 -7.15
CA GLN A 224 10.88 -22.35 -6.44
C GLN A 224 12.33 -21.91 -6.67
N ASP A 225 12.74 -21.67 -7.92
CA ASP A 225 14.16 -21.39 -8.23
C ASP A 225 14.69 -20.14 -7.51
N ILE A 226 13.96 -19.02 -7.58
CA ILE A 226 14.33 -17.77 -6.92
C ILE A 226 14.25 -17.93 -5.39
N THR A 227 13.22 -18.63 -4.90
CA THR A 227 13.04 -18.87 -3.47
C THR A 227 14.20 -19.67 -2.88
N THR A 228 14.57 -20.78 -3.50
CA THR A 228 15.65 -21.66 -3.05
C THR A 228 17.01 -20.97 -3.16
N LYS A 229 17.32 -20.30 -4.30
CA LYS A 229 18.67 -19.75 -4.53
C LYS A 229 18.93 -18.43 -3.81
N HIS A 230 17.93 -17.57 -3.68
CA HIS A 230 18.15 -16.18 -3.25
C HIS A 230 17.51 -15.84 -1.91
N MET A 231 16.38 -16.46 -1.55
CA MET A 231 15.67 -16.13 -0.30
C MET A 231 16.03 -17.08 0.85
N LEU A 232 15.99 -18.39 0.59
CA LEU A 232 16.26 -19.43 1.60
C LEU A 232 17.61 -19.25 2.32
N PRO A 233 18.73 -18.93 1.67
CA PRO A 233 20.02 -18.80 2.37
C PRO A 233 19.99 -17.74 3.48
N THR A 234 19.22 -16.68 3.30
CA THR A 234 19.05 -15.64 4.33
C THR A 234 18.22 -16.16 5.49
N VAL A 235 17.13 -16.89 5.24
CA VAL A 235 16.31 -17.50 6.30
C VAL A 235 17.15 -18.45 7.15
N LEU A 236 17.94 -19.33 6.53
CA LEU A 236 18.80 -20.28 7.23
C LEU A 236 19.88 -19.56 8.06
N ARG A 237 20.50 -18.51 7.52
CA ARG A 237 21.49 -17.69 8.25
C ARG A 237 20.88 -16.99 9.47
N MET A 238 19.63 -16.51 9.35
CA MET A 238 18.93 -15.83 10.45
C MET A 238 18.54 -16.76 11.60
N ALA A 239 18.64 -18.09 11.45
CA ALA A 239 18.47 -19.03 12.54
C ALA A 239 19.46 -18.81 13.71
N GLY A 240 20.60 -18.16 13.43
CA GLY A 240 21.60 -17.77 14.44
C GLY A 240 21.40 -16.37 15.06
N ASP A 241 20.27 -15.70 14.82
CA ASP A 241 20.03 -14.34 15.34
C ASP A 241 20.07 -14.33 16.88
N PRO A 242 20.66 -13.30 17.52
CA PRO A 242 20.69 -13.21 18.99
C PRO A 242 19.29 -13.10 19.61
N VAL A 243 18.30 -12.58 18.88
CA VAL A 243 16.95 -12.35 19.40
C VAL A 243 16.05 -13.56 19.12
N ALA A 244 15.49 -14.15 20.19
CA ALA A 244 14.61 -15.32 20.10
C ALA A 244 13.40 -15.09 19.16
N ASN A 245 12.83 -13.88 19.16
CA ASN A 245 11.75 -13.49 18.25
C ASN A 245 12.09 -13.66 16.78
N VAL A 246 13.34 -13.41 16.39
CA VAL A 246 13.78 -13.63 15.02
C VAL A 246 13.93 -15.14 14.77
N ARG A 247 14.55 -15.87 15.70
CA ARG A 247 14.78 -17.32 15.57
C ARG A 247 13.50 -18.14 15.47
N PHE A 248 12.47 -17.87 16.28
CA PHE A 248 11.22 -18.62 16.14
C PHE A 248 10.45 -18.22 14.87
N ASN A 249 10.59 -16.98 14.39
CA ASN A 249 10.03 -16.58 13.11
C ASN A 249 10.78 -17.24 11.95
N VAL A 250 12.06 -17.58 12.08
CA VAL A 250 12.77 -18.41 11.10
C VAL A 250 12.12 -19.79 10.99
N ALA A 251 11.80 -20.44 12.12
CA ALA A 251 11.10 -21.72 12.11
C ALA A 251 9.72 -21.62 11.41
N LYS A 252 8.93 -20.59 11.74
CA LYS A 252 7.65 -20.32 11.07
C LYS A 252 7.82 -20.06 9.57
N SER A 253 8.83 -19.30 9.17
CA SER A 253 9.15 -19.04 7.77
C SER A 253 9.51 -20.32 7.02
N LEU A 254 10.34 -21.19 7.60
CA LEU A 254 10.70 -22.48 7.00
C LEU A 254 9.48 -23.38 6.83
N GLN A 255 8.59 -23.44 7.83
CA GLN A 255 7.31 -24.14 7.72
C GLN A 255 6.45 -23.57 6.58
N LYS A 256 6.39 -22.25 6.44
CA LYS A 256 5.57 -21.56 5.44
C LYS A 256 6.09 -21.75 4.01
N ILE A 257 7.39 -21.62 3.79
CA ILE A 257 8.00 -21.72 2.45
C ILE A 257 8.34 -23.17 2.08
N GLY A 258 8.37 -24.09 3.04
CA GLY A 258 8.74 -25.49 2.83
C GLY A 258 8.00 -26.19 1.69
N PRO A 259 6.66 -26.02 1.52
CA PRO A 259 5.92 -26.60 0.39
C PRO A 259 6.35 -26.11 -1.00
N ILE A 260 7.11 -25.02 -1.08
CA ILE A 260 7.60 -24.43 -2.34
C ILE A 260 8.99 -25.00 -2.68
N LEU A 261 9.73 -25.49 -1.68
CA LEU A 261 11.06 -26.07 -1.84
C LEU A 261 10.97 -27.51 -2.33
N ASP A 262 12.01 -27.99 -2.99
CA ASP A 262 12.11 -29.39 -3.38
C ASP A 262 12.50 -30.26 -2.16
N ASN A 263 12.15 -31.54 -2.22
CA ASN A 263 12.40 -32.47 -1.11
C ASN A 263 13.90 -32.64 -0.82
N SER A 264 14.79 -32.49 -1.81
CA SER A 264 16.23 -32.63 -1.56
C SER A 264 16.72 -31.48 -0.69
N THR A 265 16.36 -30.23 -1.02
CA THR A 265 16.65 -29.03 -0.22
C THR A 265 16.05 -29.11 1.18
N LEU A 266 14.81 -29.61 1.30
CA LEU A 266 14.17 -29.79 2.61
C LEU A 266 14.98 -30.72 3.53
N GLN A 267 15.48 -31.84 2.99
CA GLN A 267 16.25 -32.81 3.75
C GLN A 267 17.69 -32.35 4.02
N SER A 268 18.36 -31.74 3.04
CA SER A 268 19.78 -31.40 3.14
C SER A 268 20.06 -30.10 3.87
N GLU A 269 19.16 -29.11 3.77
CA GLU A 269 19.41 -27.75 4.28
C GLU A 269 18.42 -27.32 5.36
N VAL A 270 17.12 -27.59 5.17
CA VAL A 270 16.07 -27.11 6.10
C VAL A 270 16.01 -27.95 7.38
N LYS A 271 15.96 -29.28 7.24
CA LYS A 271 15.86 -30.21 8.38
C LYS A 271 16.97 -30.01 9.42
N PRO A 272 18.27 -29.94 9.07
CA PRO A 272 19.33 -29.74 10.07
C PRO A 272 19.19 -28.43 10.85
N ILE A 273 18.70 -27.37 10.21
CA ILE A 273 18.48 -26.07 10.87
C ILE A 273 17.29 -26.15 11.84
N LEU A 274 16.18 -26.77 11.44
CA LEU A 274 15.03 -26.95 12.33
C LEU A 274 15.39 -27.85 13.53
N GLU A 275 16.09 -28.97 13.31
CA GLU A 275 16.59 -29.83 14.39
C GLU A 275 17.48 -29.05 15.37
N LYS A 276 18.41 -28.21 14.87
CA LYS A 276 19.20 -27.33 15.73
C LYS A 276 18.33 -26.38 16.56
N LEU A 277 17.28 -25.79 15.97
CA LEU A 277 16.36 -24.89 16.67
C LEU A 277 15.50 -25.62 17.72
N THR A 278 15.22 -26.92 17.57
CA THR A 278 14.58 -27.71 18.66
C THR A 278 15.43 -27.81 19.93
N GLN A 279 16.73 -27.56 19.80
CA GLN A 279 17.68 -27.56 20.92
C GLN A 279 17.99 -26.15 21.45
N ASP A 280 17.24 -25.12 21.02
CA ASP A 280 17.41 -23.74 21.50
C ASP A 280 17.20 -23.64 23.03
N GLN A 281 17.52 -22.51 23.66
CA GLN A 281 17.19 -22.32 25.09
C GLN A 281 15.77 -21.76 25.26
N ASP A 282 15.28 -21.03 24.26
CA ASP A 282 13.98 -20.38 24.27
C ASP A 282 12.84 -21.37 23.97
N VAL A 283 11.76 -21.30 24.75
CA VAL A 283 10.63 -22.24 24.67
C VAL A 283 9.85 -22.09 23.36
N ASP A 284 9.64 -20.86 22.89
CA ASP A 284 8.88 -20.59 21.67
C ASP A 284 9.67 -21.06 20.45
N VAL A 285 11.00 -20.85 20.44
CA VAL A 285 11.86 -21.35 19.37
C VAL A 285 11.75 -22.87 19.24
N LYS A 286 11.82 -23.61 20.36
CA LYS A 286 11.65 -25.07 20.35
C LYS A 286 10.28 -25.49 19.80
N TYR A 287 9.23 -24.84 20.29
CA TYR A 287 7.85 -25.16 19.93
C TYR A 287 7.63 -25.02 18.42
N PHE A 288 7.96 -23.85 17.86
CA PHE A 288 7.76 -23.59 16.43
C PHE A 288 8.70 -24.41 15.54
N ALA A 289 9.91 -24.75 16.00
CA ALA A 289 10.80 -25.64 15.26
C ALA A 289 10.26 -27.07 15.18
N GLN A 290 9.73 -27.60 16.28
CA GLN A 290 9.13 -28.94 16.32
C GLN A 290 7.83 -29.02 15.51
N GLU A 291 7.00 -27.97 15.59
CA GLU A 291 5.80 -27.85 14.76
C GLU A 291 6.18 -27.85 13.27
N ALA A 292 7.18 -27.06 12.88
CA ALA A 292 7.66 -27.01 11.50
C ALA A 292 8.15 -28.38 10.99
N LEU A 293 8.94 -29.12 11.79
CA LEU A 293 9.39 -30.48 11.42
C LEU A 293 8.20 -31.43 11.19
N THR A 294 7.19 -31.35 12.04
CA THR A 294 6.00 -32.20 11.97
C THR A 294 5.18 -31.88 10.72
N VAL A 295 4.90 -30.59 10.48
CA VAL A 295 4.12 -30.12 9.32
C VAL A 295 4.81 -30.42 8.00
N LEU A 296 6.14 -30.31 7.94
CA LEU A 296 6.92 -30.57 6.74
C LEU A 296 7.26 -32.06 6.52
N SER A 297 6.76 -32.96 7.38
CA SER A 297 7.10 -34.39 7.35
C SER A 297 8.62 -34.67 7.41
N LEU A 298 9.32 -33.88 8.23
CA LEU A 298 10.77 -33.98 8.46
C LEU A 298 11.13 -34.56 9.83
N ALA A 299 10.15 -34.75 10.71
CA ALA A 299 10.30 -35.35 12.04
C ALA A 299 10.79 -36.81 11.98
#